data_AF-W5QCK7-F1
#
_entry.id   AF-W5QCK7-F1
#
_cell.length_a   1.000
_cell.length_b   1.000
_cell.length_c   1.000
_cell.angle_alpha   90.00
_cell.angle_beta   90.00
_cell.angle_gamma   90.00
#
_symmetry.space_group_name_H-M   'P 1'
#
loop_
_entity.id
_entity.type
_entity.pdbx_description
1 polymer ?
#
loop_
_entity_poly.entity_id
_entity_poly.type
_entity_poly.pdbx_seq_one_letter_code
_entity_poly.pdbx_strand_id
1 'polypeptide(L)'
;MADIDNLPRVVKRRVNALKNLQVKCAQIEAKFYEEVHDLERKYAVLYQPLFDKRFEIINAIYEPTEEECEWKPDEEDEISEELKEKAKIEDEKKDEEKEDPKGIPEFWLTLFKNVDLLSDMVQEHDEPILKHLKDIKVEFSDAGQPMSFVLEFHFEPNEYFTNEVLTKT
;
A
#
# COMPACT_ATOMS: atom_id res chain seq x y z
N MET A 1 7.63 -28.18 -27.22
CA MET A 1 6.84 -28.89 -26.18
C MET A 1 6.67 -30.32 -26.67
N ALA A 2 7.06 -31.34 -25.90
CA ALA A 2 6.89 -32.73 -26.35
C ALA A 2 5.38 -33.02 -26.48
N ASP A 3 4.95 -33.52 -27.63
CA ASP A 3 3.56 -33.85 -27.89
C ASP A 3 3.12 -35.01 -26.98
N ILE A 4 2.30 -34.67 -25.98
CA ILE A 4 1.80 -35.60 -24.97
C ILE A 4 1.02 -36.74 -25.61
N ASP A 5 0.37 -36.51 -26.76
CA ASP A 5 -0.46 -37.49 -27.42
C ASP A 5 0.35 -38.62 -28.06
N ASN A 6 1.62 -38.38 -28.37
CA ASN A 6 2.53 -39.37 -28.94
C ASN A 6 3.36 -40.14 -27.90
N LEU A 7 3.15 -39.90 -26.60
CA LEU A 7 3.90 -40.60 -25.55
C LEU A 7 3.44 -42.06 -25.36
N PRO A 8 4.35 -43.00 -25.06
CA PRO A 8 3.98 -44.37 -24.71
C PRO A 8 3.01 -44.41 -23.53
N ARG A 9 2.09 -45.38 -23.53
CA ARG A 9 1.07 -45.53 -22.48
C ARG A 9 1.64 -45.53 -21.05
N VAL A 10 2.81 -46.14 -20.86
CA VAL A 10 3.50 -46.18 -19.55
C VAL A 10 3.93 -44.78 -19.11
N VAL A 11 4.42 -43.96 -20.04
CA VAL A 11 4.80 -42.56 -19.77
C VAL A 11 3.57 -41.71 -19.47
N LYS A 12 2.49 -41.85 -20.25
CA LYS A 12 1.21 -41.16 -19.99
C LYS A 12 0.66 -41.46 -18.58
N ARG A 13 0.74 -42.72 -18.13
CA ARG A 13 0.33 -43.10 -16.75
C ARG A 13 1.17 -42.39 -15.69
N ARG A 14 2.48 -42.28 -15.88
CA ARG A 14 3.37 -41.56 -14.95
C ARG A 14 3.05 -40.06 -14.93
N VAL A 15 2.86 -39.45 -16.10
CA VAL A 15 2.45 -38.03 -16.21
C VAL A 15 1.12 -37.79 -15.49
N ASN A 16 0.14 -38.67 -15.64
CA ASN A 16 -1.13 -38.55 -14.93
C ASN A 16 -0.97 -38.68 -13.40
N ALA A 17 -0.09 -39.58 -12.94
CA ALA A 17 0.24 -39.68 -11.52
C ALA A 17 0.89 -38.38 -11.00
N LEU A 18 1.80 -37.78 -11.78
CA LEU A 18 2.42 -36.49 -11.45
C LEU A 18 1.39 -35.35 -11.43
N LYS A 19 0.44 -35.31 -12.38
CA LYS A 19 -0.66 -34.33 -12.36
C LYS A 19 -1.50 -34.45 -11.09
N ASN A 20 -1.79 -35.66 -10.64
CA ASN A 20 -2.51 -35.87 -9.38
C ASN A 20 -1.72 -35.38 -8.15
N LEU A 21 -0.39 -35.49 -8.17
CA LEU A 21 0.46 -34.90 -7.13
C LEU A 21 0.44 -33.37 -7.22
N GLN A 22 0.50 -32.80 -8.44
CA GLN A 22 0.42 -31.36 -8.64
C GLN A 22 -0.89 -30.77 -8.10
N VAL A 23 -2.02 -31.48 -8.25
CA VAL A 23 -3.29 -31.06 -7.67
C VAL A 23 -3.21 -30.99 -6.14
N LYS A 24 -2.51 -31.94 -5.49
CA LYS A 24 -2.30 -31.90 -4.03
C LYS A 24 -1.39 -30.74 -3.62
N CYS A 25 -0.35 -30.44 -4.40
CA CYS A 25 0.48 -29.25 -4.17
C CYS A 25 -0.35 -27.98 -4.25
N ALA A 26 -1.18 -27.82 -5.29
CA ALA A 26 -2.06 -26.67 -5.45
C ALA A 26 -3.07 -26.53 -4.28
N GLN A 27 -3.56 -27.64 -3.72
CA GLN A 27 -4.43 -27.62 -2.54
C GLN A 27 -3.70 -27.13 -1.28
N ILE A 28 -2.40 -27.42 -1.13
CA ILE A 28 -1.58 -26.93 -0.02
C ILE A 28 -1.28 -25.44 -0.22
N GLU A 29 -0.91 -25.05 -1.45
CA GLU A 29 -0.68 -23.64 -1.80
C GLU A 29 -1.93 -22.79 -1.56
N ALA A 30 -3.12 -23.29 -1.90
CA ALA A 30 -4.37 -22.59 -1.64
C ALA A 30 -4.57 -22.28 -0.14
N LYS A 31 -4.28 -23.25 0.74
CA LYS A 31 -4.34 -23.04 2.21
C LYS A 31 -3.28 -22.06 2.69
N PHE A 32 -2.08 -22.13 2.12
CA PHE A 32 -1.01 -21.18 2.45
C PHE A 32 -1.43 -19.74 2.14
N TYR A 33 -1.97 -19.49 0.94
CA TYR A 33 -2.45 -18.15 0.58
C TYR A 33 -3.65 -17.69 1.40
N GLU A 34 -4.54 -18.60 1.80
CA GLU A 34 -5.63 -18.31 2.74
C GLU A 34 -5.07 -17.82 4.10
N GLU A 35 -4.09 -18.54 4.66
CA GLU A 35 -3.44 -18.15 5.93
C GLU A 35 -2.65 -16.85 5.82
N VAL A 36 -1.97 -16.60 4.69
CA VAL A 36 -1.29 -15.33 4.41
C VAL A 36 -2.29 -14.18 4.35
N HIS A 37 -3.41 -14.35 3.65
CA HIS A 37 -4.42 -13.31 3.55
C HIS A 37 -5.06 -12.99 4.91
N ASP A 38 -5.32 -14.02 5.73
CA ASP A 38 -5.78 -13.82 7.11
C ASP A 38 -4.76 -13.07 7.97
N LEU A 39 -3.47 -13.34 7.76
CA LEU A 39 -2.38 -12.61 8.40
C LEU A 39 -2.35 -11.14 7.97
N GLU A 40 -2.45 -10.86 6.67
CA GLU A 40 -2.52 -9.51 6.13
C GLU A 40 -3.68 -8.72 6.75
N ARG A 41 -4.89 -9.31 6.82
CA ARG A 41 -6.05 -8.67 7.46
C ARG A 41 -5.80 -8.37 8.93
N LYS A 42 -5.20 -9.30 9.67
CA LYS A 42 -4.87 -9.10 11.08
C LYS A 42 -3.95 -7.89 11.28
N TYR A 43 -2.91 -7.75 10.47
CA TYR A 43 -1.96 -6.66 10.59
C TYR A 43 -2.50 -5.34 10.02
N ALA A 44 -3.38 -5.37 9.02
CA ALA A 44 -4.07 -4.18 8.53
C ALA A 44 -4.82 -3.45 9.65
N VAL A 45 -5.51 -4.18 10.55
CA VAL A 45 -6.18 -3.60 11.72
C VAL A 45 -5.20 -2.91 12.68
N LEU A 46 -3.96 -3.42 12.80
CA LEU A 46 -2.92 -2.82 13.64
C LEU A 46 -2.34 -1.55 13.00
N TYR A 47 -2.26 -1.50 11.67
CA TYR A 47 -1.80 -0.32 10.94
C TYR A 47 -2.87 0.78 10.85
N GLN A 48 -4.15 0.42 10.89
CA GLN A 48 -5.25 1.37 10.72
C GLN A 48 -5.16 2.61 11.64
N PRO A 49 -4.96 2.49 12.97
CA PRO A 49 -4.85 3.69 13.82
C PRO A 49 -3.64 4.57 13.47
N LEU A 50 -2.55 3.98 12.96
CA LEU A 50 -1.39 4.74 12.51
C LEU A 50 -1.69 5.49 11.22
N PHE A 51 -2.43 4.88 10.30
CA PHE A 51 -2.85 5.53 9.05
C PHE A 51 -3.91 6.59 9.27
N ASP A 52 -4.86 6.37 10.20
CA ASP A 52 -5.82 7.39 10.60
C ASP A 52 -5.11 8.59 11.23
N LYS A 53 -4.12 8.36 12.10
CA LYS A 53 -3.30 9.43 12.68
C LYS A 53 -2.48 10.17 11.63
N ARG A 54 -1.88 9.44 10.68
CA ARG A 54 -1.18 10.02 9.54
C ARG A 54 -2.11 10.91 8.71
N PHE A 55 -3.33 10.47 8.46
CA PHE A 55 -4.35 11.27 7.76
C PHE A 55 -4.66 12.57 8.50
N GLU A 56 -4.84 12.50 9.82
CA GLU A 56 -5.09 13.70 10.65
C GLU A 56 -3.95 14.72 10.54
N ILE A 57 -2.69 14.25 10.58
CA ILE A 57 -1.49 15.10 10.47
C ILE A 57 -1.37 15.69 9.06
N ILE A 58 -1.46 14.86 8.01
CA ILE A 58 -1.36 15.31 6.61
C ILE A 58 -2.36 16.43 6.31
N ASN A 59 -3.57 16.37 6.88
CA ASN A 59 -4.64 17.31 6.61
C ASN A 59 -4.77 18.43 7.66
N ALA A 60 -3.81 18.58 8.57
CA ALA A 60 -3.86 19.52 9.71
C ALA A 60 -5.16 19.46 10.53
N ILE A 61 -5.73 18.26 10.68
CA ILE A 61 -6.79 17.99 11.66
C ILE A 61 -6.17 17.86 13.06
N TYR A 62 -4.93 17.36 13.12
CA TYR A 62 -4.13 17.23 14.33
C TYR A 62 -2.75 17.83 14.12
N GLU A 63 -2.32 18.66 15.08
CA GLU A 63 -0.96 19.20 15.12
C GLU A 63 -0.08 18.31 16.03
N PRO A 64 1.02 17.73 15.52
CA PRO A 64 1.93 16.91 16.33
C PRO A 64 2.55 17.67 17.50
N THR A 65 2.75 16.96 18.60
CA THR A 65 3.52 17.46 19.75
C THR A 65 5.02 17.40 19.49
N GLU A 66 5.81 18.18 20.24
CA GLU A 66 7.29 18.13 20.16
C GLU A 66 7.82 16.71 20.37
N GLU A 67 7.20 15.93 21.26
CA GLU A 67 7.60 14.55 21.53
C GLU A 67 7.32 13.61 20.35
N GLU A 68 6.22 13.79 19.61
CA GLU A 68 5.87 12.99 18.44
C GLU A 68 6.74 13.32 17.21
N CYS A 69 7.31 14.54 17.16
CA CYS A 69 8.25 14.96 16.12
C CYS A 69 9.67 14.38 16.33
N GLU A 70 9.99 13.92 17.53
CA GLU A 70 11.28 13.32 17.85
C GLU A 70 11.26 11.81 17.62
N TRP A 71 11.98 11.32 16.61
CA TRP A 71 12.23 9.89 16.49
C TRP A 71 13.14 9.44 17.64
N LYS A 72 12.58 8.63 18.55
CA LYS A 72 13.32 7.91 19.60
C LYS A 72 13.31 6.43 19.27
N PRO A 73 14.39 5.86 18.69
CA PRO A 73 14.43 4.43 18.42
C PRO A 73 14.47 3.71 19.77
N ASP A 74 13.65 2.67 19.96
CA ASP A 74 13.80 1.83 21.15
C ASP A 74 15.18 1.17 21.10
N GLU A 75 15.83 1.03 22.27
CA GLU A 75 17.20 0.46 22.36
C GLU A 75 17.28 -0.98 21.82
N GLU A 76 16.15 -1.68 21.71
CA GLU A 76 16.04 -3.05 21.17
C GLU A 76 15.73 -3.11 19.65
N ASP A 77 15.43 -1.98 18.99
CA ASP A 77 15.09 -1.99 17.57
C ASP A 77 16.36 -2.08 16.70
N GLU A 78 16.57 -3.22 16.03
CA GLU A 78 17.54 -3.35 14.93
C GLU A 78 17.05 -2.58 13.69
N ILE A 79 17.14 -1.25 13.74
CA ILE A 79 16.78 -0.37 12.62
C ILE A 79 17.98 -0.26 11.67
N SER A 80 17.76 -0.47 10.38
CA SER A 80 18.80 -0.30 9.36
C SER A 80 19.35 1.13 9.32
N GLU A 81 20.65 1.28 9.05
CA GLU A 81 21.29 2.61 8.93
C GLU A 81 20.63 3.48 7.86
N GLU A 82 20.10 2.87 6.79
CA GLU A 82 19.38 3.59 5.72
C GLU A 82 18.11 4.28 6.24
N LEU A 83 17.35 3.63 7.12
CA LEU A 83 16.16 4.22 7.75
C LEU A 83 16.55 5.36 8.71
N LYS A 84 17.66 5.22 9.43
CA LYS A 84 18.19 6.26 10.32
C LYS A 84 18.67 7.49 9.56
N GLU A 85 19.25 7.32 8.37
CA GLU A 85 19.63 8.46 7.53
C GLU A 85 18.41 9.17 6.95
N LYS A 86 17.40 8.44 6.45
CA LYS A 86 16.17 9.03 5.91
C LYS A 86 15.32 9.76 6.97
N ALA A 87 15.44 9.37 8.24
CA ALA A 87 14.74 10.01 9.35
C ALA A 87 15.35 11.36 9.77
N LYS A 88 16.57 11.70 9.33
CA LYS A 88 17.19 13.00 9.64
C LYS A 88 16.54 14.07 8.78
N ILE A 89 15.86 15.02 9.42
CA ILE A 89 15.37 16.24 8.77
C ILE A 89 16.54 17.25 8.79
N GLU A 90 16.90 17.79 7.62
CA GLU A 90 17.85 18.91 7.55
C GLU A 90 17.13 20.20 7.99
N ASP A 91 17.53 20.77 9.13
CA ASP A 91 17.05 22.07 9.62
C ASP A 91 17.52 23.22 8.70
N GLU A 92 16.93 23.37 7.52
CA GLU A 92 17.00 24.63 6.80
C GLU A 92 16.05 25.62 7.47
N LYS A 93 16.59 26.44 8.39
CA LYS A 93 15.90 27.64 8.87
C LYS A 93 15.58 28.57 7.71
N LYS A 94 14.38 28.45 7.15
CA LYS A 94 13.73 29.48 6.35
C LYS A 94 12.54 30.00 7.13
N ASP A 95 12.82 30.98 7.98
CA ASP A 95 11.84 31.98 8.39
C ASP A 95 11.40 32.75 7.13
N GLU A 96 10.32 32.28 6.49
CA GLU A 96 9.48 33.14 5.66
C GLU A 96 8.05 32.93 6.13
N GLU A 97 7.46 33.98 6.71
CA GLU A 97 6.03 34.10 6.94
C GLU A 97 5.27 33.68 5.67
N LYS A 98 4.77 32.45 5.64
CA LYS A 98 3.83 31.97 4.63
C LYS A 98 2.66 31.39 5.39
N GLU A 99 1.47 31.80 4.94
CA GLU A 99 0.16 31.41 5.47
C GLU A 99 0.17 30.01 6.07
N ASP A 100 -0.31 29.91 7.31
CA ASP A 100 -0.59 28.68 8.05
C ASP A 100 -1.00 27.53 7.09
N PRO A 101 -0.07 26.66 6.69
CA PRO A 101 -0.35 25.67 5.65
C PRO A 101 -1.35 24.68 6.23
N LYS A 102 -2.47 24.47 5.52
CA LYS A 102 -3.51 23.51 5.92
C LYS A 102 -3.04 22.06 5.72
N GLY A 103 -2.06 21.64 6.51
CA GLY A 103 -1.45 20.31 6.46
C GLY A 103 -0.19 20.27 5.61
N ILE A 104 0.12 19.10 5.06
CA ILE A 104 1.28 18.86 4.19
C ILE A 104 0.82 18.94 2.72
N PRO A 105 1.11 20.04 2.00
CA PRO A 105 0.62 20.23 0.64
C PRO A 105 1.16 19.15 -0.30
N GLU A 106 0.31 18.68 -1.22
CA GLU A 106 0.69 17.75 -2.29
C GLU A 106 1.35 16.45 -1.78
N PHE A 107 1.07 16.02 -0.55
CA PHE A 107 1.70 14.86 0.08
C PHE A 107 1.63 13.61 -0.81
N TRP A 108 0.42 13.24 -1.23
CA TRP A 108 0.22 12.05 -2.06
C TRP A 108 0.79 12.22 -3.47
N LEU A 109 0.59 13.38 -4.11
CA LEU A 109 1.20 13.67 -5.42
C LEU A 109 2.72 13.54 -5.38
N THR A 110 3.36 14.07 -4.34
CA THR A 110 4.80 13.95 -4.09
C THR A 110 5.20 12.48 -3.95
N LEU A 111 4.41 11.68 -3.22
CA LEU A 111 4.63 10.24 -3.12
C LEU A 111 4.54 9.56 -4.49
N PHE A 112 3.49 9.81 -5.27
CA PHE A 112 3.34 9.23 -6.61
C PHE A 112 4.53 9.56 -7.53
N LYS A 113 5.08 10.78 -7.44
CA LYS A 113 6.24 11.20 -8.23
C LYS A 113 7.57 10.58 -7.78
N ASN A 114 7.68 10.16 -6.53
CA ASN A 114 8.91 9.61 -5.96
C ASN A 114 8.99 8.08 -6.02
N VAL A 115 7.89 7.39 -6.33
CA VAL A 115 7.87 5.93 -6.50
C VAL A 115 7.98 5.61 -7.99
N ASP A 116 9.09 4.99 -8.42
CA ASP A 116 9.42 4.74 -9.83
C ASP A 116 8.27 4.17 -10.67
N LEU A 117 7.57 3.16 -10.16
CA LEU A 117 6.46 2.53 -10.88
C LEU A 117 5.27 3.49 -11.06
N LEU A 118 5.04 4.37 -10.09
CA LEU A 118 3.90 5.29 -10.06
C LEU A 118 4.19 6.58 -10.83
N SER A 119 5.44 7.06 -10.81
CA SER A 119 5.82 8.30 -11.48
C SER A 119 5.67 8.20 -12.99
N ASP A 120 5.99 7.04 -13.57
CA ASP A 120 5.78 6.73 -14.99
C ASP A 120 4.28 6.69 -15.39
N MET A 121 3.37 6.52 -14.41
CA MET A 121 1.93 6.47 -14.64
C MET A 121 1.24 7.83 -14.55
N VAL A 122 1.84 8.81 -13.84
CA VAL A 122 1.25 10.14 -13.64
C VAL A 122 1.61 11.07 -14.79
N GLN A 123 0.58 11.62 -15.45
CA GLN A 123 0.76 12.61 -16.52
C GLN A 123 0.56 14.03 -16.01
N GLU A 124 1.02 15.03 -16.78
CA GLU A 124 0.97 16.45 -16.39
C GLU A 124 -0.46 16.92 -16.05
N HIS A 125 -1.48 16.37 -16.71
CA HIS A 125 -2.88 16.73 -16.47
C HIS A 125 -3.50 16.02 -15.26
N ASP A 126 -2.88 14.96 -14.76
CA ASP A 126 -3.31 14.25 -13.55
C ASP A 126 -2.86 15.00 -12.29
N GLU A 127 -1.74 15.73 -12.37
CA GLU A 127 -1.18 16.46 -11.24
C GLU A 127 -2.19 17.38 -10.54
N PRO A 128 -2.90 18.31 -11.20
CA PRO A 128 -3.83 19.19 -10.52
C PRO A 128 -5.01 18.43 -9.90
N ILE A 129 -5.36 17.24 -10.39
CA ILE A 129 -6.38 16.37 -9.82
C ILE A 129 -5.84 15.73 -8.53
N LEU A 130 -4.63 15.18 -8.58
CA LEU A 130 -3.96 14.51 -7.45
C LEU A 130 -3.61 15.47 -6.31
N LYS A 131 -3.55 16.79 -6.54
CA LYS A 131 -3.46 17.79 -5.47
C LYS A 131 -4.65 17.76 -4.51
N HIS A 132 -5.80 17.29 -4.97
CA HIS A 132 -7.02 17.16 -4.16
C HIS A 132 -7.11 15.81 -3.42
N LEU A 133 -6.14 14.90 -3.60
CA LEU A 133 -6.12 13.61 -2.94
C LEU A 133 -5.70 13.77 -1.47
N LYS A 134 -6.57 13.37 -0.56
CA LYS A 134 -6.39 13.51 0.89
C LYS A 134 -5.90 12.24 1.56
N ASP A 135 -6.34 11.08 1.06
CA ASP A 135 -5.95 9.79 1.63
C ASP A 135 -6.04 8.66 0.61
N ILE A 136 -5.29 7.59 0.88
CA ILE A 136 -5.42 6.31 0.20
C ILE A 136 -5.57 5.22 1.26
N LYS A 137 -6.70 4.50 1.20
CA LYS A 137 -7.03 3.41 2.11
C LYS A 137 -7.07 2.08 1.40
N VAL A 138 -6.82 1.00 2.15
CA VAL A 138 -6.91 -0.38 1.68
C VAL A 138 -7.90 -1.12 2.55
N GLU A 139 -8.99 -1.59 1.96
CA GLU A 139 -10.02 -2.37 2.63
C GLU A 139 -9.94 -3.82 2.17
N PHE A 140 -9.72 -4.76 3.09
CA PHE A 140 -9.66 -6.18 2.76
C PHE A 140 -11.06 -6.81 2.84
N SER A 141 -11.31 -7.82 2.01
CA SER A 141 -12.56 -8.58 2.06
C SER A 141 -12.78 -9.28 3.41
N ASP A 142 -14.04 -9.39 3.84
CA ASP A 142 -14.39 -10.03 5.10
C ASP A 142 -14.01 -11.51 5.14
N ALA A 143 -13.84 -12.04 6.36
CA ALA A 143 -13.62 -13.47 6.57
C ALA A 143 -14.77 -14.30 5.96
N GLY A 144 -14.42 -15.23 5.07
CA GLY A 144 -15.38 -16.07 4.34
C GLY A 144 -15.84 -15.51 2.99
N GLN A 145 -15.41 -14.30 2.60
CA GLN A 145 -15.53 -13.80 1.23
C GLN A 145 -14.31 -14.19 0.38
N PRO A 146 -14.39 -14.10 -0.97
CA PRO A 146 -13.24 -14.31 -1.83
C PRO A 146 -12.10 -13.33 -1.49
N MET A 147 -10.90 -13.86 -1.31
CA MET A 147 -9.69 -13.07 -0.98
C MET A 147 -9.51 -11.93 -1.97
N SER A 148 -9.72 -10.70 -1.49
CA SER A 148 -9.62 -9.49 -2.29
C SER A 148 -9.33 -8.28 -1.40
N PHE A 149 -8.96 -7.17 -2.02
CA PHE A 149 -8.81 -5.89 -1.37
C PHE A 149 -9.31 -4.79 -2.30
N VAL A 150 -9.69 -3.67 -1.72
CA VAL A 150 -10.16 -2.47 -2.43
C VAL A 150 -9.25 -1.32 -2.04
N LEU A 151 -8.72 -0.62 -3.04
CA LEU A 151 -8.06 0.66 -2.84
C LEU A 151 -9.10 1.76 -2.91
N GLU A 152 -9.14 2.63 -1.91
CA GLU A 152 -9.98 3.81 -1.87
C GLU A 152 -9.12 5.08 -1.94
N PHE A 153 -9.42 5.94 -2.90
CA PHE A 153 -8.76 7.23 -3.09
C PHE A 153 -9.74 8.32 -2.67
N HIS A 154 -9.44 8.99 -1.56
CA HIS A 154 -10.31 9.98 -0.92
C HIS A 154 -9.93 11.37 -1.36
N PHE A 155 -10.83 12.05 -2.07
CA PHE A 155 -10.63 13.39 -2.62
C PHE A 155 -11.46 14.42 -1.89
N GLU A 156 -10.94 15.63 -1.81
CA GLU A 156 -11.76 16.79 -1.46
C GLU A 156 -12.61 17.28 -2.64
N PRO A 157 -13.66 18.09 -2.35
CA PRO A 157 -14.44 18.73 -3.41
C PRO A 157 -13.53 19.48 -4.39
N ASN A 158 -13.64 19.14 -5.67
CA ASN A 158 -12.80 19.67 -6.74
C ASN A 158 -13.60 19.91 -8.02
N GLU A 159 -12.99 20.55 -9.02
CA GLU A 159 -13.65 20.92 -10.28
C GLU A 159 -13.69 19.81 -11.34
N TYR A 160 -12.96 18.71 -11.13
CA TYR A 160 -12.78 17.64 -12.12
C TYR A 160 -13.88 16.58 -12.02
N PHE A 161 -14.29 16.24 -10.80
CA PHE A 161 -15.37 15.28 -10.55
C PHE A 161 -16.07 15.54 -9.21
N THR A 162 -17.26 14.96 -9.06
CA THR A 162 -18.08 15.08 -7.84
C THR A 162 -17.86 13.94 -6.84
N ASN A 163 -17.13 12.90 -7.22
CA ASN A 163 -16.84 11.76 -6.36
C ASN A 163 -15.93 12.16 -5.21
N GLU A 164 -16.35 11.90 -3.97
CA GLU A 164 -15.48 12.04 -2.79
C GLU A 164 -14.52 10.85 -2.66
N VAL A 165 -14.91 9.67 -3.16
CA VAL A 165 -14.10 8.46 -3.13
C VAL A 165 -14.11 7.79 -4.50
N LEU A 166 -12.92 7.50 -5.04
CA LEU A 166 -12.73 6.62 -6.18
C LEU A 166 -12.22 5.26 -5.67
N THR A 167 -12.78 4.16 -6.14
CA THR A 167 -12.42 2.82 -5.66
C THR A 167 -11.85 1.95 -6.78
N LYS A 168 -10.91 1.08 -6.42
CA LYS A 168 -10.35 0.07 -7.31
C LYS A 168 -10.32 -1.29 -6.60
N THR A 169 -11.11 -2.23 -7.13
CA THR A 169 -11.17 -3.64 -6.73
C THR A 169 -10.29 -4.52 -7.60
#